data_AF-A0A382KDQ5-F1
#
_entry.id   AF-A0A382KDQ5-F1
#
_cell.length_a   1.000
_cell.length_b   1.000
_cell.length_c   1.000
_cell.angle_alpha   90.00
_cell.angle_beta   90.00
_cell.angle_gamma   90.00
#
_symmetry.space_group_name_H-M   'P 1'
#
loop_
_entity.id
_entity.type
_entity.pdbx_description
1 polymer ?
#
loop_
_entity_poly.entity_id
_entity_poly.type
_entity_poly.pdbx_seq_one_letter_code
_entity_poly.pdbx_strand_id
1 'polypeptide(L)'
;ENNHPLEPSGWCTDWWDAIIKDSQIDAYDGEFDFASLLEFSKRHQVPLHPKYTYYWGDLDTKEINDLRNQLIRNGEKVKDNSFPLVYKEIFLRLGIFFKISDNSIVLEDGVEPLFHTLGLEVKNNSLESSMDVLDTEDSVALISHLSGVIIKNRAPTRIGASMGRPEKAKERRMKPPPNVLFPLGEAGGSQRLVNTALKSSSKRGFSRGRPGIIEVETQLRYCKECRKETVSIHCCKTQTMVKDQARRRSVDVSELITKAMNNTRTGILPKIKGVKGLMSDQKVPECLEKGILRAKYDLRVYKDGTLRYDMIDLPITHFYPKEIGLTVDKAKQLGYLKDINGQPLESDDQLLEMKVQDLIVSERSGNWLVKVSNFVDEELSKLYGMEPFYGLEPNSRPEELIGNLLICLSPHTSAGVLTRLIG
;
A
#
# COMPACT_ATOMS: atom_id res chain seq x y z
N GLU A 1 -0.69 5.77 -22.30
CA GLU A 1 -2.06 5.43 -21.86
C GLU A 1 -3.01 6.62 -21.97
N ASN A 2 -2.75 7.73 -21.26
CA ASN A 2 -3.70 8.85 -21.18
C ASN A 2 -3.70 9.82 -22.38
N ASN A 3 -2.87 9.59 -23.39
CA ASN A 3 -2.70 10.47 -24.56
C ASN A 3 -2.42 11.94 -24.21
N HIS A 4 -1.76 12.19 -23.08
CA HIS A 4 -1.33 13.54 -22.69
C HIS A 4 -0.12 13.95 -23.57
N PRO A 5 -0.06 15.19 -24.08
CA PRO A 5 1.11 15.71 -24.75
C PRO A 5 2.36 15.58 -23.86
N LEU A 6 3.51 15.32 -24.46
CA LEU A 6 4.76 15.28 -23.68
C LEU A 6 5.16 16.70 -23.29
N GLU A 7 5.19 16.95 -22.00
CA GLU A 7 5.73 18.20 -21.45
C GLU A 7 7.27 18.17 -21.49
N PRO A 8 7.93 19.35 -21.54
CA PRO A 8 9.38 19.42 -21.46
C PRO A 8 9.92 18.70 -20.21
N SER A 9 10.94 17.85 -20.38
CA SER A 9 11.58 17.17 -19.25
C SER A 9 12.39 18.15 -18.41
N GLY A 10 12.39 17.93 -17.10
CA GLY A 10 13.41 18.49 -16.22
C GLY A 10 14.81 17.96 -16.58
N TRP A 11 15.82 18.77 -16.28
CA TRP A 11 17.21 18.39 -16.41
C TRP A 11 17.63 17.46 -15.27
N CYS A 12 17.96 16.22 -15.61
CA CYS A 12 18.29 15.15 -14.66
C CYS A 12 19.54 14.38 -15.08
N THR A 13 20.11 13.60 -14.16
CA THR A 13 21.37 12.88 -14.37
C THR A 13 21.26 11.89 -15.52
N ASP A 14 20.14 11.16 -15.63
CA ASP A 14 19.91 10.22 -16.72
C ASP A 14 19.97 10.88 -18.11
N TRP A 15 19.45 12.11 -18.23
CA TRP A 15 19.52 12.86 -19.48
C TRP A 15 20.95 13.33 -19.76
N TRP A 16 21.69 13.75 -18.74
CA TRP A 16 23.10 14.12 -18.89
C TRP A 16 23.96 12.92 -19.31
N ASP A 17 23.82 11.78 -18.66
CA ASP A 17 24.50 10.52 -19.01
C ASP A 17 24.17 10.09 -20.44
N ALA A 18 22.91 10.23 -20.85
CA ALA A 18 22.49 9.94 -22.22
C ALA A 18 23.16 10.85 -23.25
N ILE A 19 23.33 12.14 -22.95
CA ILE A 19 24.04 13.08 -23.84
C ILE A 19 25.52 12.69 -23.96
N ILE A 20 26.19 12.33 -22.86
CA ILE A 20 27.59 11.90 -22.90
C ILE A 20 27.75 10.65 -23.76
N LYS A 21 26.88 9.66 -23.54
CA LYS A 21 26.89 8.40 -24.29
C LYS A 21 26.64 8.60 -25.78
N ASP A 22 25.70 9.48 -26.14
CA ASP A 22 25.39 9.81 -27.54
C ASP A 22 26.53 10.60 -28.21
N SER A 23 27.20 11.45 -27.45
CA SER A 23 28.34 12.25 -27.90
C SER A 23 29.63 11.43 -28.10
N GLN A 24 29.61 10.12 -27.85
CA GLN A 24 30.76 9.21 -27.91
C GLN A 24 31.97 9.67 -27.07
N ILE A 25 31.68 10.40 -25.99
CA ILE A 25 32.68 10.78 -24.99
C ILE A 25 32.76 9.64 -23.97
N ASP A 26 33.95 9.40 -23.42
CA ASP A 26 34.09 8.47 -22.30
C ASP A 26 33.19 8.91 -21.14
N ALA A 27 32.61 7.93 -20.43
CA ALA A 27 31.80 8.21 -19.26
C ALA A 27 32.62 9.00 -18.24
N TYR A 28 31.99 9.98 -17.61
CA TYR A 28 32.65 10.77 -16.57
C TYR A 28 33.02 9.87 -15.38
N ASP A 29 34.31 9.79 -15.08
CA ASP A 29 34.88 8.95 -14.01
C ASP A 29 35.56 9.77 -12.89
N GLY A 30 35.43 11.10 -12.95
CA GLY A 30 36.01 12.03 -11.97
C GLY A 30 35.16 12.25 -10.71
N GLU A 31 35.64 13.14 -9.86
CA GLU A 31 34.94 13.61 -8.66
C GLU A 31 33.69 14.41 -9.03
N PHE A 32 32.56 14.19 -8.36
CA PHE A 32 31.32 14.94 -8.63
C PHE A 32 31.31 16.32 -7.94
N ASP A 33 32.46 17.00 -7.87
CA ASP A 33 32.57 18.39 -7.43
C ASP A 33 32.33 19.37 -8.59
N PHE A 34 32.15 20.65 -8.26
CA PHE A 34 31.81 21.67 -9.26
C PHE A 34 32.93 21.91 -10.26
N ALA A 35 34.18 22.01 -9.80
CA ALA A 35 35.32 22.35 -10.66
C ALA A 35 35.56 21.25 -11.71
N SER A 36 35.54 20.00 -11.28
CA SER A 36 35.74 18.83 -12.14
C SER A 36 34.62 18.69 -13.20
N LEU A 37 33.36 18.86 -12.78
CA LEU A 37 32.21 18.81 -13.70
C LEU A 37 32.17 20.01 -14.66
N LEU A 38 32.58 21.19 -14.20
CA LEU A 38 32.69 22.38 -15.04
C LEU A 38 33.78 22.22 -16.09
N GLU A 39 34.95 21.73 -15.70
CA GLU A 39 36.05 21.47 -16.63
C GLU A 39 35.63 20.46 -17.70
N PHE A 40 34.98 19.37 -17.30
CA PHE A 40 34.45 18.38 -18.23
C PHE A 40 33.44 19.00 -19.21
N SER A 41 32.51 19.81 -18.69
CA SER A 41 31.51 20.50 -19.50
C SER A 41 32.14 21.45 -20.53
N LYS A 42 33.16 22.21 -20.12
CA LYS A 42 33.91 23.12 -21.03
C LYS A 42 34.70 22.35 -22.09
N ARG A 43 35.43 21.30 -21.67
CA ARG A 43 36.30 20.50 -22.54
C ARG A 43 35.51 19.81 -23.64
N HIS A 44 34.35 19.26 -23.29
CA HIS A 44 33.54 18.45 -24.18
C HIS A 44 32.32 19.17 -24.75
N GLN A 45 32.12 20.45 -24.40
CA GLN A 45 30.98 21.28 -24.84
C GLN A 45 29.62 20.64 -24.53
N VAL A 46 29.53 19.90 -23.44
CA VAL A 46 28.28 19.31 -22.94
C VAL A 46 27.65 20.22 -21.88
N PRO A 47 26.33 20.10 -21.63
CA PRO A 47 25.70 20.89 -20.59
C PRO A 47 26.25 20.59 -19.20
N LEU A 48 26.24 21.61 -18.33
CA LEU A 48 26.63 21.45 -16.93
C LEU A 48 25.76 20.40 -16.23
N HIS A 49 26.40 19.57 -15.41
CA HIS A 49 25.73 18.51 -14.68
C HIS A 49 24.56 19.04 -13.81
N PRO A 50 23.41 18.33 -13.76
CA PRO A 50 22.21 18.76 -13.02
C PRO A 50 22.43 19.10 -11.54
N LYS A 51 23.42 18.45 -10.89
CA LYS A 51 23.80 18.70 -9.49
C LYS A 51 24.04 20.19 -9.20
N TYR A 52 24.71 20.89 -10.10
CA TYR A 52 25.09 22.31 -9.94
C TYR A 52 24.27 23.25 -10.84
N THR A 53 23.10 22.79 -11.30
CA THR A 53 22.16 23.63 -12.05
C THR A 53 21.08 24.13 -11.10
N TYR A 54 20.85 25.45 -11.01
CA TYR A 54 19.77 26.03 -10.20
C TYR A 54 18.46 26.19 -10.99
N TYR A 55 17.37 26.56 -10.32
CA TYR A 55 16.09 26.86 -10.97
C TYR A 55 16.10 28.25 -11.65
N TRP A 56 17.08 28.49 -12.52
CA TRP A 56 17.23 29.77 -13.24
C TRP A 56 16.01 30.14 -14.10
N GLY A 57 15.25 29.13 -14.56
CA GLY A 57 13.99 29.35 -15.29
C GLY A 57 12.85 29.93 -14.45
N ASP A 58 12.98 29.99 -13.12
CA ASP A 58 11.98 30.60 -12.23
C ASP A 58 12.21 32.10 -11.97
N LEU A 59 13.35 32.63 -12.41
CA LEU A 59 13.67 34.05 -12.36
C LEU A 59 13.56 34.65 -13.75
N ASP A 60 13.16 35.91 -13.86
CA ASP A 60 13.32 36.66 -15.10
C ASP A 60 14.76 37.23 -15.23
N THR A 61 15.10 37.72 -16.43
CA THR A 61 16.45 38.25 -16.71
C THR A 61 16.78 39.51 -15.91
N LYS A 62 15.78 40.28 -15.46
CA LYS A 62 15.99 41.47 -14.60
C LYS A 62 16.34 41.04 -13.19
N GLU A 63 15.62 40.07 -12.63
CA GLU A 63 15.90 39.49 -11.31
C GLU A 63 17.30 38.88 -11.25
N ILE A 64 17.73 38.18 -12.32
CA ILE A 64 19.09 37.64 -12.45
C ILE A 64 20.13 38.77 -12.44
N ASN A 65 19.91 39.82 -13.24
CA ASN A 65 20.82 40.96 -13.30
C ASN A 65 20.86 41.74 -11.98
N ASP A 66 19.74 41.90 -11.29
CA ASP A 66 19.66 42.53 -9.98
C ASP A 66 20.42 41.71 -8.92
N LEU A 67 20.24 40.39 -8.90
CA LEU A 67 21.03 39.49 -8.04
C LEU A 67 22.52 39.66 -8.30
N ARG A 68 22.92 39.58 -9.57
CA ARG A 68 24.30 39.73 -10.02
C ARG A 68 24.90 41.07 -9.57
N ASN A 69 24.19 42.17 -9.79
CA ASN A 69 24.63 43.52 -9.39
C ASN A 69 24.72 43.67 -7.86
N GLN A 70 23.79 43.08 -7.11
CA GLN A 70 23.84 43.09 -5.64
C GLN A 70 25.03 42.29 -5.11
N LEU A 71 25.34 41.13 -5.70
CA LEU A 71 26.49 40.32 -5.32
C LEU A 71 27.80 41.06 -5.59
N ILE A 72 27.95 41.71 -6.74
CA ILE A 72 29.11 42.56 -7.05
C ILE A 72 29.25 43.68 -6.00
N ARG A 73 28.18 44.42 -5.71
CA ARG A 73 28.18 45.51 -4.71
C ARG A 73 28.56 45.03 -3.31
N ASN A 74 28.16 43.81 -2.95
CA ASN A 74 28.43 43.20 -1.64
C ASN A 74 29.64 42.25 -1.66
N GLY A 75 30.48 42.29 -2.70
CA GLY A 75 31.54 41.32 -2.98
C GLY A 75 32.42 40.98 -1.78
N GLU A 76 32.83 42.00 -1.00
CA GLU A 76 33.65 41.81 0.20
C GLU A 76 33.00 40.93 1.28
N LYS A 77 31.67 40.99 1.40
CA LYS A 77 30.91 40.23 2.40
C LYS A 77 30.63 38.81 1.92
N VAL A 78 30.30 38.66 0.63
CA VAL A 78 29.78 37.40 0.07
C VAL A 78 30.86 36.43 -0.40
N LYS A 79 32.09 36.90 -0.67
CA LYS A 79 33.18 36.07 -1.20
C LYS A 79 33.55 34.87 -0.31
N ASP A 80 33.43 35.04 1.01
CA ASP A 80 33.83 34.03 2.01
C ASP A 80 32.64 33.12 2.40
N ASN A 81 31.71 32.90 1.47
CA ASN A 81 30.50 32.10 1.67
C ASN A 81 29.61 32.57 2.83
N SER A 82 29.50 33.90 3.01
CA SER A 82 28.63 34.51 4.01
C SER A 82 27.73 35.57 3.38
N PHE A 83 26.44 35.27 3.29
CA PHE A 83 25.47 36.13 2.61
C PHE A 83 24.52 36.77 3.62
N PRO A 84 24.24 38.08 3.51
CA PRO A 84 23.17 38.71 4.30
C PRO A 84 21.80 38.02 4.09
N LEU A 85 20.94 38.06 5.10
CA LEU A 85 19.60 37.43 5.03
C LEU A 85 18.69 37.95 3.90
N VAL A 86 19.01 39.09 3.29
CA VAL A 86 18.27 39.63 2.13
C VAL A 86 18.26 38.67 0.94
N TYR A 87 19.28 37.81 0.81
CA TYR A 87 19.37 36.82 -0.27
C TYR A 87 18.50 35.57 -0.03
N LYS A 88 17.88 35.43 1.14
CA LYS A 88 17.13 34.22 1.52
C LYS A 88 16.06 33.85 0.49
N GLU A 89 15.22 34.81 0.11
CA GLU A 89 14.08 34.55 -0.76
C GLU A 89 14.50 34.11 -2.17
N ILE A 90 15.51 34.79 -2.74
CA ILE A 90 16.01 34.45 -4.07
C ILE A 90 16.77 33.12 -4.09
N PHE A 91 17.50 32.79 -3.03
CA PHE A 91 18.16 31.49 -2.90
C PHE A 91 17.16 30.34 -2.73
N LEU A 92 16.05 30.58 -2.03
CA LEU A 92 14.94 29.61 -1.95
C LEU A 92 14.30 29.37 -3.32
N ARG A 93 14.03 30.43 -4.09
CA ARG A 93 13.52 30.31 -5.47
C ARG A 93 14.48 29.57 -6.39
N LEU A 94 15.78 29.84 -6.29
CA LEU A 94 16.81 29.14 -7.05
C LEU A 94 17.04 27.69 -6.61
N GLY A 95 16.51 27.29 -5.45
CA GLY A 95 16.69 25.94 -4.90
C GLY A 95 18.10 25.69 -4.37
N ILE A 96 18.77 26.73 -3.88
CA ILE A 96 20.12 26.63 -3.33
C ILE A 96 20.02 26.14 -1.89
N PHE A 97 20.80 25.11 -1.54
CA PHE A 97 20.89 24.61 -0.17
C PHE A 97 21.85 25.48 0.65
N PHE A 98 21.36 25.95 1.80
CA PHE A 98 22.13 26.79 2.69
C PHE A 98 21.74 26.60 4.15
N LYS A 99 22.64 26.98 5.04
CA LYS A 99 22.41 27.07 6.50
C LYS A 99 22.43 28.52 6.94
N ILE A 100 21.77 28.81 8.05
CA ILE A 100 21.85 30.14 8.69
C ILE A 100 22.76 30.00 9.91
N SER A 101 23.87 30.74 9.93
CA SER A 101 24.80 30.86 11.06
C SER A 101 25.09 32.33 11.31
N ASP A 102 25.06 32.76 12.57
CA ASP A 102 25.40 34.13 12.99
C ASP A 102 24.69 35.22 12.19
N ASN A 103 23.39 35.01 11.92
CA ASN A 103 22.55 35.92 11.13
C ASN A 103 23.02 36.13 9.66
N SER A 104 23.78 35.16 9.13
CA SER A 104 24.20 35.08 7.74
C SER A 104 23.82 33.73 7.14
N ILE A 105 23.73 33.68 5.82
CA ILE A 105 23.47 32.50 5.02
C ILE A 105 24.82 31.94 4.55
N VAL A 106 25.03 30.64 4.72
CA VAL A 106 26.22 29.92 4.28
C VAL A 106 25.78 28.82 3.32
N LEU A 107 26.24 28.87 2.07
CA LEU A 107 25.88 27.90 1.03
C LEU A 107 26.59 26.58 1.26
N GLU A 108 25.89 25.46 1.10
CA GLU A 108 26.47 24.13 1.37
C GLU A 108 27.53 23.74 0.32
N ASP A 109 27.30 24.07 -0.94
CA ASP A 109 28.21 23.80 -2.08
C ASP A 109 29.29 24.88 -2.26
N GLY A 110 29.39 25.84 -1.32
CA GLY A 110 30.25 27.01 -1.47
C GLY A 110 29.72 28.03 -2.47
N VAL A 111 30.56 29.03 -2.79
CA VAL A 111 30.17 30.17 -3.64
C VAL A 111 30.47 29.96 -5.12
N GLU A 112 31.37 29.04 -5.44
CA GLU A 112 31.91 28.86 -6.78
C GLU A 112 30.83 28.56 -7.83
N PRO A 113 29.87 27.62 -7.59
CA PRO A 113 28.84 27.34 -8.58
C PRO A 113 27.95 28.56 -8.88
N LEU A 114 27.59 29.32 -7.83
CA LEU A 114 26.76 30.51 -7.97
C LEU A 114 27.48 31.65 -8.69
N PHE A 115 28.73 31.93 -8.31
CA PHE A 115 29.49 33.02 -8.93
C PHE A 115 29.83 32.69 -10.39
N HIS A 116 30.29 31.47 -10.65
CA HIS A 116 30.63 31.05 -12.00
C HIS A 116 29.41 31.06 -12.93
N THR A 117 28.26 30.55 -12.49
CA THR A 117 27.04 30.57 -13.31
C THR A 117 26.52 31.98 -13.62
N LEU A 118 26.83 32.95 -12.76
CA LEU A 118 26.52 34.37 -12.96
C LEU A 118 27.62 35.14 -13.72
N GLY A 119 28.67 34.48 -14.19
CA GLY A 119 29.80 35.12 -14.85
C GLY A 119 30.50 36.11 -13.93
N LEU A 120 30.77 35.68 -12.69
CA LEU A 120 31.46 36.43 -11.65
C LEU A 120 32.73 35.69 -11.20
N GLU A 121 33.79 36.45 -10.94
CA GLU A 121 35.07 35.94 -10.45
C GLU A 121 35.58 36.79 -9.29
N VAL A 122 36.23 36.16 -8.31
CA VAL A 122 36.89 36.88 -7.22
C VAL A 122 38.29 37.28 -7.68
N LYS A 123 38.54 38.59 -7.86
CA LYS A 123 39.84 39.17 -8.22
C LYS A 123 40.24 40.21 -7.19
N ASN A 124 41.49 40.18 -6.71
CA ASN A 124 42.03 41.18 -5.78
C ASN A 124 41.11 41.51 -4.60
N ASN A 125 40.44 40.49 -4.03
CA ASN A 125 39.52 40.61 -2.90
C ASN A 125 38.14 41.26 -3.21
N SER A 126 37.84 41.58 -4.47
CA SER A 126 36.54 42.05 -4.99
C SER A 126 35.88 41.00 -5.89
N LEU A 127 34.55 41.00 -5.95
CA LEU A 127 33.78 40.18 -6.88
C LEU A 127 33.52 40.99 -8.15
N GLU A 128 34.05 40.54 -9.28
CA GLU A 128 34.03 41.26 -10.54
C GLU A 128 33.31 40.48 -11.64
N SER A 129 32.79 41.21 -12.63
CA SER A 129 32.18 40.66 -13.83
C SER A 129 33.24 40.02 -14.73
N SER A 130 33.10 38.73 -15.05
CA SER A 130 33.95 38.05 -16.04
C SER A 130 33.32 38.01 -17.44
N MET A 131 32.00 38.15 -17.53
CA MET A 131 31.23 38.14 -18.78
C MET A 131 30.27 39.33 -18.84
N ASP A 132 30.09 39.92 -20.01
CA ASP A 132 29.06 40.93 -20.23
C ASP A 132 27.67 40.31 -20.27
N VAL A 133 26.65 41.11 -19.94
CA VAL A 133 25.25 40.67 -19.94
C VAL A 133 24.74 40.63 -21.39
N LEU A 134 24.15 39.49 -21.77
CA LEU A 134 23.46 39.34 -23.05
C LEU A 134 22.06 39.98 -22.98
N ASP A 135 21.69 40.77 -23.99
CA ASP A 135 20.34 41.30 -24.14
C ASP A 135 19.39 40.20 -24.64
N THR A 136 18.64 39.61 -23.71
CA THR A 136 17.69 38.51 -23.97
C THR A 136 16.58 38.51 -22.92
N GLU A 137 15.42 37.95 -23.29
CA GLU A 137 14.32 37.66 -22.38
C GLU A 137 14.36 36.22 -21.83
N ASP A 138 15.23 35.36 -22.38
CA ASP A 138 15.39 33.98 -21.93
C ASP A 138 16.45 33.88 -20.83
N SER A 139 15.98 33.63 -19.60
CA SER A 139 16.80 33.45 -18.40
C SER A 139 17.84 32.33 -18.51
N VAL A 140 17.49 31.21 -19.16
CA VAL A 140 18.39 30.06 -19.31
C VAL A 140 19.46 30.34 -20.35
N ALA A 141 19.10 31.04 -21.44
CA ALA A 141 20.07 31.53 -22.42
C ALA A 141 21.03 32.55 -21.81
N LEU A 142 20.52 33.49 -20.99
CA LEU A 142 21.35 34.46 -20.26
C LEU A 142 22.37 33.77 -19.35
N ILE A 143 21.93 32.81 -18.54
CA ILE A 143 22.81 32.09 -17.61
C ILE A 143 23.80 31.19 -18.36
N SER A 144 23.40 30.57 -19.47
CA SER A 144 24.34 29.82 -20.32
C SER A 144 25.43 30.74 -20.88
N HIS A 145 25.06 31.94 -21.31
CA HIS A 145 26.03 32.94 -21.78
C HIS A 145 26.98 33.38 -20.67
N LEU A 146 26.46 33.76 -19.50
CA LEU A 146 27.25 34.23 -18.36
C LEU A 146 28.21 33.16 -17.82
N SER A 147 27.77 31.91 -17.77
CA SER A 147 28.59 30.79 -17.30
C SER A 147 29.66 30.34 -18.31
N GLY A 148 29.49 30.65 -19.60
CA GLY A 148 30.34 30.13 -20.66
C GLY A 148 30.19 28.62 -20.90
N VAL A 149 29.15 27.99 -20.36
CA VAL A 149 28.77 26.59 -20.60
C VAL A 149 27.26 26.49 -20.83
N ILE A 150 26.81 25.39 -21.43
CA ILE A 150 25.38 25.19 -21.67
C ILE A 150 24.69 24.87 -20.34
N ILE A 151 23.73 25.69 -19.94
CA ILE A 151 22.89 25.46 -18.77
C ILE A 151 21.50 25.05 -19.25
N LYS A 152 20.96 23.95 -18.71
CA LYS A 152 19.62 23.44 -19.03
C LYS A 152 18.61 23.90 -17.98
N ASN A 153 17.35 24.01 -18.36
CA ASN A 153 16.29 24.31 -17.39
C ASN A 153 16.07 23.10 -16.47
N ARG A 154 16.30 23.27 -15.16
CA ARG A 154 16.19 22.19 -14.17
C ARG A 154 14.78 21.65 -14.02
N ALA A 155 13.77 22.51 -14.00
CA ALA A 155 12.38 22.11 -13.77
C ALA A 155 11.41 22.98 -14.60
N PRO A 156 11.38 22.82 -15.93
CA PRO A 156 10.47 23.55 -16.81
C PRO A 156 9.00 23.17 -16.57
N THR A 157 8.75 21.96 -16.06
CA THR A 157 7.40 21.43 -15.82
C THR A 157 7.25 21.00 -14.37
N ARG A 158 6.09 21.32 -13.78
CA ARG A 158 5.71 20.94 -12.41
C ARG A 158 4.38 20.21 -12.43
N ILE A 159 4.31 19.08 -11.72
CA ILE A 159 3.08 18.29 -11.60
C ILE A 159 2.42 18.65 -10.27
N GLY A 160 1.20 19.22 -10.35
CA GLY A 160 0.37 19.45 -9.18
C GLY A 160 -0.27 18.15 -8.69
N ALA A 161 -0.41 18.01 -7.37
CA ALA A 161 -1.13 16.90 -6.77
C ALA A 161 -2.02 17.38 -5.62
N SER A 162 -3.22 16.80 -5.51
CA SER A 162 -4.13 17.00 -4.39
C SER A 162 -4.36 15.66 -3.69
N MET A 163 -4.30 15.65 -2.35
CA MET A 163 -4.57 14.43 -1.60
C MET A 163 -6.04 14.02 -1.78
N GLY A 164 -6.25 12.86 -2.39
CA GLY A 164 -7.57 12.29 -2.63
C GLY A 164 -7.99 11.38 -1.48
N ARG A 165 -7.84 10.06 -1.70
CA ARG A 165 -8.30 9.03 -0.77
C ARG A 165 -7.12 8.45 0.02
N PRO A 166 -7.14 8.49 1.37
CA PRO A 166 -6.14 7.82 2.18
C PRO A 166 -6.12 6.30 1.96
N GLU A 167 -4.97 5.70 2.28
CA GLU A 167 -4.76 4.26 2.27
C GLU A 167 -5.85 3.53 3.08
N LYS A 168 -6.28 2.35 2.62
CA LYS A 168 -7.21 1.49 3.33
C LYS A 168 -6.66 0.07 3.39
N ALA A 169 -6.40 -0.41 4.59
CA ALA A 169 -6.12 -1.81 4.90
C ALA A 169 -7.02 -2.22 6.08
N LYS A 170 -8.15 -2.86 5.79
CA LYS A 170 -9.13 -3.23 6.82
C LYS A 170 -10.06 -4.36 6.39
N GLU A 171 -10.44 -5.18 7.36
CA GLU A 171 -11.47 -6.20 7.20
C GLU A 171 -12.76 -5.68 6.55
N ARG A 172 -13.29 -6.43 5.58
CA ARG A 172 -14.55 -6.10 4.93
C ARG A 172 -15.73 -6.57 5.77
N ARG A 173 -16.30 -5.65 6.53
CA ARG A 173 -17.43 -5.92 7.45
C ARG A 173 -18.77 -5.49 6.87
N MET A 174 -19.78 -6.35 6.97
CA MET A 174 -21.18 -5.97 6.71
C MET A 174 -21.70 -5.02 7.81
N LYS A 175 -22.81 -4.33 7.57
CA LYS A 175 -23.51 -3.49 8.56
C LYS A 175 -24.90 -4.07 8.87
N PRO A 176 -25.15 -4.54 10.10
CA PRO A 176 -24.18 -4.94 11.14
C PRO A 176 -23.34 -6.16 10.71
N PRO A 177 -22.18 -6.40 11.35
CA PRO A 177 -21.25 -7.45 10.94
C PRO A 177 -21.62 -8.81 11.56
N PRO A 178 -22.07 -9.81 10.77
CA PRO A 178 -22.40 -11.13 11.28
C PRO A 178 -21.15 -11.99 11.46
N ASN A 179 -21.22 -12.94 12.38
CA ASN A 179 -20.30 -14.08 12.46
C ASN A 179 -20.82 -15.27 11.62
N VAL A 180 -22.14 -15.37 11.45
CA VAL A 180 -22.79 -16.48 10.74
C VAL A 180 -23.95 -15.99 9.89
N LEU A 181 -24.13 -16.59 8.73
CA LEU A 181 -25.29 -16.39 7.87
C LEU A 181 -26.47 -17.27 8.35
N PHE A 182 -26.93 -17.03 9.58
CA PHE A 182 -28.11 -17.67 10.16
C PHE A 182 -29.19 -16.61 10.44
N PRO A 183 -30.44 -16.79 9.94
CA PRO A 183 -31.50 -15.81 10.15
C PRO A 183 -32.00 -15.85 11.59
N LEU A 184 -32.14 -14.68 12.22
CA LEU A 184 -32.66 -14.54 13.58
C LEU A 184 -33.96 -13.73 13.64
N GLY A 185 -34.44 -13.18 12.52
CA GLY A 185 -35.60 -12.30 12.48
C GLY A 185 -35.45 -11.14 13.47
N GLU A 186 -36.51 -10.88 14.25
CA GLU A 186 -36.50 -9.91 15.35
C GLU A 186 -36.02 -10.52 16.69
N ALA A 187 -35.89 -11.84 16.77
CA ALA A 187 -35.53 -12.55 18.02
C ALA A 187 -34.11 -12.24 18.50
N GLY A 188 -33.21 -11.88 17.59
CA GLY A 188 -31.84 -11.48 17.93
C GLY A 188 -31.71 -10.06 18.49
N GLY A 189 -32.79 -9.28 18.55
CA GLY A 189 -32.78 -7.86 18.95
C GLY A 189 -31.99 -6.96 17.98
N SER A 190 -31.72 -5.72 18.39
CA SER A 190 -31.02 -4.72 17.56
C SER A 190 -29.61 -5.16 17.12
N GLN A 191 -28.93 -5.93 17.97
CA GLN A 191 -27.59 -6.45 17.72
C GLN A 191 -27.57 -7.79 16.96
N ARG A 192 -28.73 -8.40 16.72
CA ARG A 192 -28.90 -9.68 16.01
C ARG A 192 -28.08 -10.81 16.64
N LEU A 193 -28.17 -10.95 17.95
CA LEU A 193 -27.41 -11.96 18.72
C LEU A 193 -28.17 -13.27 18.85
N VAL A 194 -27.50 -14.38 18.58
CA VAL A 194 -28.02 -15.73 18.86
C VAL A 194 -28.33 -15.88 20.35
N ASN A 195 -27.47 -15.33 21.22
CA ASN A 195 -27.64 -15.37 22.68
C ASN A 195 -28.94 -14.69 23.15
N THR A 196 -29.40 -13.66 22.44
CA THR A 196 -30.69 -13.00 22.72
C THR A 196 -31.84 -13.86 22.20
N ALA A 197 -31.69 -14.44 21.01
CA ALA A 197 -32.70 -15.33 20.42
C ALA A 197 -32.98 -16.56 21.30
N LEU A 198 -31.97 -17.11 21.98
CA LEU A 198 -32.14 -18.22 22.93
C LEU A 198 -33.04 -17.89 24.13
N LYS A 199 -33.07 -16.63 24.55
CA LYS A 199 -33.94 -16.16 25.65
C LYS A 199 -35.32 -15.76 25.16
N SER A 200 -35.46 -15.49 23.86
CA SER A 200 -36.74 -15.11 23.27
C SER A 200 -37.66 -16.32 23.16
N SER A 201 -38.97 -16.10 23.32
CA SER A 201 -39.98 -17.13 23.12
C SER A 201 -40.94 -16.71 22.01
N SER A 202 -41.38 -17.69 21.21
CA SER A 202 -42.39 -17.43 20.18
C SER A 202 -43.71 -17.01 20.83
N LYS A 203 -44.30 -15.92 20.31
CA LYS A 203 -45.59 -15.38 20.80
C LYS A 203 -46.83 -16.12 20.24
N ARG A 204 -46.63 -17.06 19.29
CA ARG A 204 -47.71 -17.73 18.54
C ARG A 204 -47.58 -19.28 18.57
N GLY A 205 -48.72 -19.97 18.52
CA GLY A 205 -48.82 -21.43 18.35
C GLY A 205 -48.52 -22.29 19.60
N PHE A 206 -48.42 -23.61 19.40
CA PHE A 206 -48.08 -24.63 20.42
C PHE A 206 -46.69 -24.45 21.07
N SER A 207 -45.85 -23.59 20.49
CA SER A 207 -44.53 -23.18 20.98
C SER A 207 -44.57 -21.99 21.95
N ARG A 208 -45.76 -21.51 22.34
CA ARG A 208 -45.93 -20.42 23.32
C ARG A 208 -45.19 -20.75 24.62
N GLY A 209 -44.25 -19.88 25.00
CA GLY A 209 -43.55 -19.96 26.28
C GLY A 209 -42.28 -20.82 26.30
N ARG A 210 -41.95 -21.58 25.25
CA ARG A 210 -40.66 -22.28 25.16
C ARG A 210 -39.55 -21.33 24.67
N PRO A 211 -38.49 -21.09 25.46
CA PRO A 211 -37.39 -20.21 25.04
C PRO A 211 -36.54 -20.86 23.94
N GLY A 212 -36.08 -20.04 23.00
CA GLY A 212 -35.18 -20.43 21.90
C GLY A 212 -35.86 -20.98 20.65
N ILE A 213 -37.20 -21.01 20.61
CA ILE A 213 -37.97 -21.28 19.40
C ILE A 213 -38.30 -19.95 18.72
N ILE A 214 -37.79 -19.74 17.50
CA ILE A 214 -37.96 -18.49 16.74
C ILE A 214 -38.62 -18.74 15.39
N GLU A 215 -39.32 -17.73 14.86
CA GLU A 215 -39.86 -17.78 13.51
C GLU A 215 -38.89 -17.17 12.50
N VAL A 216 -38.47 -17.96 11.51
CA VAL A 216 -37.53 -17.53 10.46
C VAL A 216 -37.94 -18.08 9.10
N GLU A 217 -37.55 -17.38 8.04
CA GLU A 217 -37.75 -17.83 6.66
C GLU A 217 -36.55 -18.67 6.22
N THR A 218 -36.76 -19.98 6.07
CA THR A 218 -35.72 -20.95 5.71
C THR A 218 -36.29 -22.12 4.91
N GLN A 219 -35.45 -22.77 4.12
CA GLN A 219 -35.77 -24.04 3.45
C GLN A 219 -35.88 -25.18 4.47
N LEU A 220 -36.91 -26.02 4.33
CA LEU A 220 -37.07 -27.20 5.17
C LEU A 220 -36.36 -28.38 4.52
N ARG A 221 -35.59 -29.08 5.33
CA ARG A 221 -34.78 -30.22 4.92
C ARG A 221 -35.12 -31.41 5.82
N TYR A 222 -34.75 -32.60 5.38
CA TYR A 222 -34.88 -33.80 6.20
C TYR A 222 -33.67 -34.72 6.04
N CYS A 223 -33.33 -35.44 7.10
CA CYS A 223 -32.28 -36.45 7.06
C CYS A 223 -32.83 -37.76 6.50
N LYS A 224 -32.11 -38.43 5.59
CA LYS A 224 -32.51 -39.75 5.08
C LYS A 224 -32.43 -40.85 6.15
N GLU A 225 -31.48 -40.74 7.08
CA GLU A 225 -31.22 -41.77 8.09
C GLU A 225 -32.23 -41.70 9.24
N CYS A 226 -32.28 -40.58 9.95
CA CYS A 226 -33.15 -40.44 11.12
C CYS A 226 -34.56 -39.90 10.78
N ARG A 227 -34.82 -39.57 9.51
CA ARG A 227 -36.08 -38.97 9.01
C ARG A 227 -36.49 -37.67 9.71
N LYS A 228 -35.63 -37.10 10.55
CA LYS A 228 -35.88 -35.84 11.28
C LYS A 228 -35.87 -34.65 10.31
N GLU A 229 -36.88 -33.81 10.44
CA GLU A 229 -36.95 -32.51 9.79
C GLU A 229 -35.99 -31.51 10.44
N THR A 230 -35.31 -30.71 9.62
CA THR A 230 -34.32 -29.74 10.09
C THR A 230 -34.14 -28.62 9.06
N VAL A 231 -33.46 -27.55 9.48
CA VAL A 231 -32.98 -26.48 8.58
C VAL A 231 -31.49 -26.61 8.28
N SER A 232 -30.79 -27.52 8.98
CA SER A 232 -29.35 -27.75 8.82
C SER A 232 -29.05 -28.52 7.54
N ILE A 233 -27.93 -28.17 6.89
CA ILE A 233 -27.43 -28.88 5.69
C ILE A 233 -26.96 -30.30 6.03
N HIS A 234 -26.53 -30.56 7.27
CA HIS A 234 -26.02 -31.86 7.71
C HIS A 234 -26.76 -32.40 8.93
N CYS A 235 -27.04 -33.70 8.91
CA CYS A 235 -27.59 -34.46 10.04
C CYS A 235 -27.12 -35.92 9.95
N CYS A 236 -26.81 -36.57 11.08
CA CYS A 236 -26.28 -37.94 11.12
C CYS A 236 -25.15 -38.20 10.10
N LYS A 237 -24.20 -37.27 9.95
CA LYS A 237 -23.07 -37.34 8.98
C LYS A 237 -23.45 -37.36 7.49
N THR A 238 -24.73 -37.24 7.14
CA THR A 238 -25.19 -37.14 5.75
C THR A 238 -25.71 -35.74 5.44
N GLN A 239 -25.62 -35.36 4.17
CA GLN A 239 -26.27 -34.14 3.68
C GLN A 239 -27.79 -34.34 3.68
N THR A 240 -28.52 -33.41 4.28
CA THR A 240 -29.98 -33.44 4.32
C THR A 240 -30.56 -33.17 2.93
N MET A 241 -31.76 -33.69 2.64
CA MET A 241 -32.47 -33.42 1.39
C MET A 241 -33.49 -32.30 1.55
N VAL A 242 -33.77 -31.57 0.47
CA VAL A 242 -34.83 -30.56 0.45
C VAL A 242 -36.19 -31.26 0.58
N LYS A 243 -36.98 -30.84 1.57
CA LYS A 243 -38.36 -31.29 1.76
C LYS A 243 -39.36 -30.30 1.17
N ASP A 244 -39.14 -29.01 1.43
CA ASP A 244 -40.03 -27.94 1.01
C ASP A 244 -39.24 -26.63 0.87
N GLN A 245 -39.71 -25.74 0.00
CA GLN A 245 -39.09 -24.46 -0.31
C GLN A 245 -39.03 -23.53 0.91
N ALA A 246 -38.31 -22.41 0.75
CA ALA A 246 -38.18 -21.40 1.78
C ALA A 246 -39.55 -20.82 2.16
N ARG A 247 -39.92 -20.96 3.44
CA ARG A 247 -41.16 -20.42 4.02
C ARG A 247 -40.89 -20.00 5.45
N ARG A 248 -41.75 -19.16 6.03
CA ARG A 248 -41.72 -18.86 7.47
C ARG A 248 -42.03 -20.12 8.26
N ARG A 249 -41.10 -20.56 9.11
CA ARG A 249 -41.23 -21.74 9.96
C ARG A 249 -40.69 -21.47 11.35
N SER A 250 -41.14 -22.28 12.31
CA SER A 250 -40.66 -22.29 13.68
C SER A 250 -39.40 -23.15 13.78
N VAL A 251 -38.30 -22.58 14.26
CA VAL A 251 -37.00 -23.24 14.37
C VAL A 251 -36.53 -23.19 15.82
N ASP A 252 -36.19 -24.36 16.36
CA ASP A 252 -35.59 -24.49 17.69
C ASP A 252 -34.08 -24.21 17.61
N VAL A 253 -33.69 -22.97 17.91
CA VAL A 253 -32.30 -22.53 17.92
C VAL A 253 -31.55 -23.06 19.15
N SER A 254 -32.27 -23.37 20.24
CA SER A 254 -31.67 -23.99 21.43
C SER A 254 -31.13 -25.39 21.12
N GLU A 255 -31.87 -26.20 20.38
CA GLU A 255 -31.40 -27.51 19.93
C GLU A 255 -30.17 -27.37 19.02
N LEU A 256 -30.25 -26.47 18.03
CA LEU A 256 -29.18 -26.26 17.05
C LEU A 256 -27.91 -25.75 17.70
N ILE A 257 -27.99 -24.80 18.63
CA ILE A 257 -26.80 -24.27 19.30
C ILE A 257 -26.16 -25.28 20.24
N THR A 258 -26.98 -26.10 20.92
CA THR A 258 -26.48 -27.16 21.82
C THR A 258 -25.69 -28.19 21.03
N LYS A 259 -26.23 -28.61 19.89
CA LYS A 259 -25.53 -29.49 18.95
C LYS A 259 -24.24 -28.84 18.43
N ALA A 260 -24.29 -27.57 18.06
CA ALA A 260 -23.14 -26.85 17.54
C ALA A 260 -22.02 -26.73 18.60
N MET A 261 -22.33 -26.40 19.85
CA MET A 261 -21.35 -26.32 20.95
C MET A 261 -20.71 -27.69 21.24
N ASN A 262 -21.48 -28.77 21.18
CA ASN A 262 -20.97 -30.12 21.37
C ASN A 262 -19.99 -30.49 20.23
N ASN A 263 -20.36 -30.18 18.98
CA ASN A 263 -19.52 -30.43 17.81
C ASN A 263 -18.21 -29.63 17.88
N THR A 264 -18.28 -28.35 18.25
CA THR A 264 -17.10 -27.48 18.35
C THR A 264 -16.34 -27.61 19.67
N ARG A 265 -16.79 -28.49 20.58
CA ARG A 265 -16.28 -28.67 21.95
C ARG A 265 -16.12 -27.35 22.70
N THR A 266 -17.10 -26.47 22.54
CA THR A 266 -17.08 -25.12 23.11
C THR A 266 -17.83 -25.09 24.44
N GLY A 267 -17.13 -24.80 25.54
CA GLY A 267 -17.73 -24.78 26.87
C GLY A 267 -18.65 -23.58 27.11
N ILE A 268 -18.22 -22.37 26.76
CA ILE A 268 -18.99 -21.13 26.95
C ILE A 268 -19.40 -20.58 25.59
N LEU A 269 -20.70 -20.37 25.39
CA LEU A 269 -21.25 -19.80 24.16
C LEU A 269 -20.74 -18.35 23.95
N PRO A 270 -19.93 -18.07 22.91
CA PRO A 270 -19.54 -16.70 22.62
C PRO A 270 -20.74 -15.86 22.17
N LYS A 271 -20.57 -14.53 22.11
CA LYS A 271 -21.56 -13.64 21.50
C LYS A 271 -21.54 -13.81 19.98
N ILE A 272 -22.55 -14.47 19.43
CA ILE A 272 -22.63 -14.75 17.99
C ILE A 272 -23.65 -13.83 17.33
N LYS A 273 -23.22 -13.09 16.31
CA LYS A 273 -24.10 -12.26 15.49
C LYS A 273 -24.58 -13.01 14.25
N GLY A 274 -25.90 -13.13 14.10
CA GLY A 274 -26.53 -13.66 12.89
C GLY A 274 -26.97 -12.55 11.94
N VAL A 275 -27.83 -12.91 10.98
CA VAL A 275 -28.45 -11.96 10.04
C VAL A 275 -29.95 -11.81 10.35
N LYS A 276 -30.55 -10.70 9.92
CA LYS A 276 -32.01 -10.49 10.11
C LYS A 276 -32.82 -11.49 9.29
N GLY A 277 -32.39 -11.72 8.05
CA GLY A 277 -32.94 -12.70 7.13
C GLY A 277 -31.89 -13.05 6.07
N LEU A 278 -32.05 -14.19 5.42
CA LEU A 278 -31.19 -14.60 4.33
C LEU A 278 -31.61 -13.88 3.04
N MET A 279 -30.65 -13.47 2.22
CA MET A 279 -30.93 -12.84 0.92
C MET A 279 -30.87 -13.84 -0.24
N SER A 280 -30.21 -14.98 -0.05
CA SER A 280 -30.14 -16.08 -1.03
C SER A 280 -31.52 -16.59 -1.42
N ASP A 281 -31.71 -17.01 -2.67
CA ASP A 281 -32.99 -17.52 -3.19
C ASP A 281 -33.50 -18.72 -2.39
N GLN A 282 -32.60 -19.67 -2.10
CA GLN A 282 -32.97 -20.89 -1.38
C GLN A 282 -33.13 -20.68 0.13
N LYS A 283 -32.75 -19.52 0.69
CA LYS A 283 -32.76 -19.23 2.14
C LYS A 283 -32.21 -20.40 3.00
N VAL A 284 -31.09 -21.00 2.60
CA VAL A 284 -30.43 -22.06 3.37
C VAL A 284 -29.49 -21.41 4.40
N PRO A 285 -29.69 -21.65 5.71
CA PRO A 285 -28.84 -21.06 6.73
C PRO A 285 -27.46 -21.73 6.78
N GLU A 286 -26.44 -20.93 7.07
CA GLU A 286 -25.11 -21.44 7.43
C GLU A 286 -25.16 -22.14 8.80
N CYS A 287 -24.33 -23.16 9.00
CA CYS A 287 -24.26 -23.89 10.26
C CYS A 287 -23.72 -23.01 11.41
N LEU A 288 -24.31 -23.18 12.60
CA LEU A 288 -23.98 -22.37 13.78
C LEU A 288 -22.58 -22.67 14.33
N GLU A 289 -22.05 -23.87 14.06
CA GLU A 289 -20.68 -24.28 14.37
C GLU A 289 -19.67 -23.27 13.80
N LYS A 290 -19.81 -22.88 12.52
CA LYS A 290 -18.96 -21.86 11.89
C LYS A 290 -19.10 -20.51 12.59
N GLY A 291 -20.31 -20.17 13.03
CA GLY A 291 -20.57 -18.96 13.82
C GLY A 291 -19.85 -18.92 15.16
N ILE A 292 -19.83 -20.05 15.88
CA ILE A 292 -19.09 -20.21 17.15
C ILE A 292 -17.59 -20.03 16.89
N LEU A 293 -17.03 -20.75 15.91
CA LEU A 293 -15.61 -20.70 15.59
C LEU A 293 -15.18 -19.30 15.14
N ARG A 294 -15.93 -18.65 14.24
CA ARG A 294 -15.61 -17.26 13.83
C ARG A 294 -15.73 -16.27 14.98
N ALA A 295 -16.70 -16.43 15.88
CA ALA A 295 -16.85 -15.56 17.03
C ALA A 295 -15.65 -15.68 18.00
N LYS A 296 -15.09 -16.88 18.16
CA LYS A 296 -13.87 -17.12 18.97
C LYS A 296 -12.69 -16.25 18.52
N TYR A 297 -12.52 -16.07 17.20
CA TYR A 297 -11.41 -15.32 16.60
C TYR A 297 -11.76 -13.87 16.20
N ASP A 298 -12.91 -13.35 16.63
CA ASP A 298 -13.45 -12.04 16.20
C ASP A 298 -13.61 -11.87 14.67
N LEU A 299 -13.82 -12.95 13.93
CA LEU A 299 -13.97 -12.92 12.47
C LEU A 299 -15.41 -12.60 12.06
N ARG A 300 -15.57 -11.90 10.93
CA ARG A 300 -16.86 -11.46 10.39
C ARG A 300 -17.02 -11.92 8.95
N VAL A 301 -18.09 -12.65 8.69
CA VAL A 301 -18.35 -13.28 7.39
C VAL A 301 -18.99 -12.28 6.42
N TYR A 302 -18.62 -12.37 5.14
CA TYR A 302 -19.26 -11.61 4.07
C TYR A 302 -20.49 -12.35 3.52
N LYS A 303 -21.21 -11.72 2.58
CA LYS A 303 -22.52 -12.19 2.08
C LYS A 303 -22.49 -13.60 1.47
N ASP A 304 -21.33 -14.02 0.99
CA ASP A 304 -21.08 -15.28 0.27
C ASP A 304 -20.41 -16.35 1.16
N GLY A 305 -20.25 -16.10 2.45
CA GLY A 305 -19.60 -17.03 3.36
C GLY A 305 -18.06 -16.86 3.46
N THR A 306 -17.48 -15.96 2.67
CA THR A 306 -16.02 -15.72 2.67
C THR A 306 -15.59 -14.72 3.74
N LEU A 307 -14.32 -14.79 4.13
CA LEU A 307 -13.64 -13.78 4.95
C LEU A 307 -12.81 -12.92 4.01
N ARG A 308 -13.00 -11.60 4.05
CA ARG A 308 -12.37 -10.67 3.10
C ARG A 308 -11.67 -9.53 3.81
N TYR A 309 -10.53 -9.13 3.28
CA TYR A 309 -9.77 -7.98 3.74
C TYR A 309 -9.64 -7.00 2.57
N ASP A 310 -10.10 -5.76 2.77
CA ASP A 310 -10.02 -4.73 1.72
C ASP A 310 -8.66 -4.03 1.81
N MET A 311 -7.93 -3.98 0.70
CA MET A 311 -6.66 -3.28 0.54
C MET A 311 -6.68 -2.38 -0.69
N ILE A 312 -5.81 -1.36 -0.71
CA ILE A 312 -5.42 -0.66 -1.94
C ILE A 312 -4.15 -1.33 -2.44
N ASP A 313 -4.18 -1.72 -3.70
CA ASP A 313 -3.06 -2.34 -4.40
C ASP A 313 -2.15 -1.28 -5.04
N LEU A 314 -0.85 -1.53 -4.96
CA LEU A 314 0.18 -0.74 -5.63
C LEU A 314 1.00 -1.69 -6.50
N PRO A 315 1.15 -1.42 -7.81
CA PRO A 315 1.92 -2.28 -8.69
C PRO A 315 3.41 -2.11 -8.38
N ILE A 316 4.09 -3.23 -8.16
CA ILE A 316 5.55 -3.31 -8.06
C ILE A 316 6.04 -4.44 -8.95
N THR A 317 7.25 -4.28 -9.48
CA THR A 317 7.90 -5.29 -10.34
C THR A 317 9.13 -5.88 -9.69
N HIS A 318 9.72 -5.17 -8.72
CA HIS A 318 10.90 -5.59 -8.02
C HIS A 318 10.75 -5.30 -6.52
N PHE A 319 11.49 -6.03 -5.70
CA PHE A 319 11.51 -5.85 -4.26
C PHE A 319 12.86 -6.30 -3.69
N TYR A 320 13.24 -5.73 -2.55
CA TYR A 320 14.32 -6.29 -1.74
C TYR A 320 13.73 -7.23 -0.69
N PRO A 321 14.27 -8.46 -0.49
CA PRO A 321 13.76 -9.38 0.53
C PRO A 321 13.66 -8.77 1.93
N LYS A 322 14.62 -7.92 2.31
CA LYS A 322 14.62 -7.21 3.60
C LYS A 322 13.41 -6.30 3.80
N GLU A 323 12.85 -5.72 2.74
CA GLU A 323 11.74 -4.75 2.83
C GLU A 323 10.42 -5.43 3.17
N ILE A 324 10.32 -6.73 2.89
CA ILE A 324 9.08 -7.51 3.03
C ILE A 324 9.20 -8.61 4.09
N GLY A 325 10.28 -8.62 4.88
CA GLY A 325 10.53 -9.64 5.90
C GLY A 325 10.78 -11.05 5.34
N LEU A 326 11.16 -11.17 4.07
CA LEU A 326 11.41 -12.46 3.43
C LEU A 326 12.87 -12.88 3.61
N THR A 327 13.10 -14.03 4.25
CA THR A 327 14.45 -14.56 4.40
C THR A 327 14.99 -15.12 3.09
N VAL A 328 16.31 -15.05 2.89
CA VAL A 328 17.00 -15.60 1.70
C VAL A 328 16.64 -17.07 1.45
N ASP A 329 16.63 -17.89 2.51
CA ASP A 329 16.30 -19.31 2.40
C ASP A 329 14.84 -19.52 1.94
N LYS A 330 13.91 -18.72 2.48
CA LYS A 330 12.50 -18.81 2.09
C LYS A 330 12.29 -18.30 0.66
N ALA A 331 12.97 -17.23 0.26
CA ALA A 331 12.96 -16.74 -1.12
C ALA A 331 13.43 -17.83 -2.11
N LYS A 332 14.53 -18.53 -1.79
CA LYS A 332 15.03 -19.68 -2.56
C LYS A 332 13.98 -20.79 -2.66
N GLN A 333 13.33 -21.15 -1.55
CA GLN A 333 12.24 -22.15 -1.54
C GLN A 333 11.06 -21.74 -2.41
N LEU A 334 10.75 -20.44 -2.48
CA LEU A 334 9.69 -19.89 -3.35
C LEU A 334 10.11 -19.81 -4.83
N GLY A 335 11.36 -20.13 -5.14
CA GLY A 335 11.90 -20.18 -6.49
C GLY A 335 12.55 -18.87 -6.96
N TYR A 336 12.93 -17.98 -6.04
CA TYR A 336 13.78 -16.83 -6.31
C TYR A 336 15.24 -17.24 -6.15
N LEU A 337 15.92 -17.50 -7.26
CA LEU A 337 17.29 -18.05 -7.26
C LEU A 337 18.35 -17.03 -7.67
N LYS A 338 17.93 -15.99 -8.40
CA LYS A 338 18.81 -14.98 -8.98
C LYS A 338 18.21 -13.60 -8.81
N ASP A 339 19.08 -12.60 -8.71
CA ASP A 339 18.70 -11.19 -8.74
C ASP A 339 18.47 -10.67 -10.17
N ILE A 340 18.14 -9.38 -10.28
CA ILE A 340 17.92 -8.70 -11.57
C ILE A 340 19.14 -8.75 -12.51
N ASN A 341 20.35 -8.89 -11.97
CA ASN A 341 21.60 -8.97 -12.74
C ASN A 341 21.98 -10.42 -13.09
N GLY A 342 21.14 -11.39 -12.72
CA GLY A 342 21.38 -12.82 -12.94
C GLY A 342 22.37 -13.45 -11.96
N GLN A 343 22.79 -12.73 -10.91
CA GLN A 343 23.67 -13.27 -9.86
C GLN A 343 22.87 -14.15 -8.90
N PRO A 344 23.47 -15.23 -8.35
CA PRO A 344 22.81 -16.04 -7.33
C PRO A 344 22.33 -15.20 -6.15
N LEU A 345 21.16 -15.56 -5.60
CA LEU A 345 20.63 -14.93 -4.40
C LEU A 345 21.43 -15.39 -3.17
N GLU A 346 22.14 -14.48 -2.53
CA GLU A 346 23.01 -14.71 -1.36
C GLU A 346 22.70 -13.75 -0.22
N SER A 347 22.13 -12.57 -0.50
CA SER A 347 21.81 -11.53 0.48
C SER A 347 20.37 -11.01 0.30
N ASP A 348 19.77 -10.56 1.40
CA ASP A 348 18.47 -9.89 1.45
C ASP A 348 18.49 -8.41 0.97
N ASP A 349 19.68 -7.89 0.66
CA ASP A 349 19.91 -6.60 0.01
C ASP A 349 19.92 -6.67 -1.53
N GLN A 350 19.73 -7.86 -2.12
CA GLN A 350 19.66 -8.01 -3.58
C GLN A 350 18.26 -7.69 -4.12
N LEU A 351 18.20 -6.93 -5.21
CA LEU A 351 16.95 -6.59 -5.88
C LEU A 351 16.45 -7.79 -6.70
N LEU A 352 15.27 -8.30 -6.35
CA LEU A 352 14.63 -9.43 -7.03
C LEU A 352 13.50 -8.97 -7.94
N GLU A 353 13.34 -9.63 -9.10
CA GLU A 353 12.16 -9.47 -9.96
C GLU A 353 10.99 -10.29 -9.39
N MET A 354 9.86 -9.64 -9.09
CA MET A 354 8.67 -10.28 -8.54
C MET A 354 7.98 -11.18 -9.56
N LYS A 355 7.65 -12.42 -9.15
CA LYS A 355 6.88 -13.33 -10.01
C LYS A 355 5.44 -12.84 -10.17
N VAL A 356 4.85 -13.15 -11.33
CA VAL A 356 3.55 -12.63 -11.81
C VAL A 356 2.39 -12.72 -10.80
N GLN A 357 2.32 -13.80 -10.02
CA GLN A 357 1.22 -14.05 -9.09
C GLN A 357 1.66 -13.98 -7.62
N ASP A 358 2.84 -13.46 -7.34
CA ASP A 358 3.28 -13.24 -5.98
C ASP A 358 2.74 -11.90 -5.46
N LEU A 359 2.42 -11.88 -4.17
CA LEU A 359 1.74 -10.78 -3.51
C LEU A 359 2.42 -10.44 -2.20
N ILE A 360 2.62 -9.15 -1.96
CA ILE A 360 3.04 -8.58 -0.68
C ILE A 360 1.83 -7.89 -0.06
N VAL A 361 1.55 -8.17 1.21
CA VAL A 361 0.39 -7.60 1.91
C VAL A 361 0.83 -6.62 3.00
N SER A 362 -0.09 -5.75 3.42
CA SER A 362 0.16 -4.85 4.54
C SER A 362 0.27 -5.67 5.83
N GLU A 363 1.25 -5.34 6.67
CA GLU A 363 1.41 -5.91 8.01
C GLU A 363 0.12 -5.83 8.84
N ARG A 364 -0.71 -4.80 8.62
CA ARG A 364 -2.04 -4.64 9.26
C ARG A 364 -2.99 -5.81 9.02
N SER A 365 -2.77 -6.59 7.96
CA SER A 365 -3.53 -7.80 7.63
C SER A 365 -2.95 -9.07 8.26
N GLY A 366 -1.68 -9.09 8.66
CA GLY A 366 -0.97 -10.28 9.13
C GLY A 366 -1.68 -10.97 10.30
N ASN A 367 -1.92 -10.21 11.38
CA ASN A 367 -2.66 -10.73 12.55
C ASN A 367 -4.09 -11.19 12.23
N TRP A 368 -4.72 -10.61 11.21
CA TRP A 368 -6.03 -11.05 10.75
C TRP A 368 -5.94 -12.36 9.97
N LEU A 369 -4.95 -12.52 9.09
CA LEU A 369 -4.70 -13.76 8.35
C LEU A 369 -4.38 -14.92 9.29
N VAL A 370 -3.56 -14.70 10.33
CA VAL A 370 -3.29 -15.72 11.37
C VAL A 370 -4.59 -16.19 12.02
N LYS A 371 -5.50 -15.27 12.39
CA LYS A 371 -6.83 -15.62 12.92
C LYS A 371 -7.67 -16.41 11.92
N VAL A 372 -7.62 -16.05 10.63
CA VAL A 372 -8.31 -16.79 9.56
C VAL A 372 -7.78 -18.22 9.45
N SER A 373 -6.46 -18.39 9.44
CA SER A 373 -5.82 -19.71 9.38
C SER A 373 -6.20 -20.59 10.58
N ASN A 374 -6.13 -20.04 11.79
CA ASN A 374 -6.59 -20.71 13.01
C ASN A 374 -8.07 -21.13 12.93
N PHE A 375 -8.93 -20.26 12.39
CA PHE A 375 -10.34 -20.58 12.17
C PHE A 375 -10.52 -21.74 11.17
N VAL A 376 -9.78 -21.73 10.06
CA VAL A 376 -9.85 -22.78 9.04
C VAL A 376 -9.39 -24.12 9.61
N ASP A 377 -8.30 -24.14 10.39
CA ASP A 377 -7.80 -25.36 11.02
C ASP A 377 -8.78 -25.95 12.03
N GLU A 378 -9.38 -25.12 12.88
CA GLU A 378 -10.43 -25.59 13.79
C GLU A 378 -11.69 -26.05 13.06
N GLU A 379 -12.03 -25.40 11.95
CA GLU A 379 -13.14 -25.79 11.09
C GLU A 379 -12.88 -27.17 10.45
N LEU A 380 -11.70 -27.39 9.88
CA LEU A 380 -11.29 -28.69 9.32
C LEU A 380 -11.32 -29.80 10.36
N SER A 381 -10.70 -29.57 11.52
CA SER A 381 -10.62 -30.58 12.59
C SER A 381 -11.98 -30.88 13.23
N LYS A 382 -12.73 -29.84 13.63
CA LYS A 382 -13.93 -30.03 14.47
C LYS A 382 -15.19 -30.33 13.66
N LEU A 383 -15.33 -29.79 12.45
CA LEU A 383 -16.54 -29.97 11.65
C LEU A 383 -16.37 -31.04 10.58
N TYR A 384 -15.17 -31.12 9.99
CA TYR A 384 -14.91 -32.00 8.86
C TYR A 384 -14.08 -33.25 9.22
N GLY A 385 -13.50 -33.30 10.44
CA GLY A 385 -12.68 -34.44 10.87
C GLY A 385 -11.41 -34.61 10.04
N MET A 386 -10.88 -33.50 9.53
CA MET A 386 -9.66 -33.44 8.70
C MET A 386 -8.50 -32.87 9.53
N GLU A 387 -7.28 -33.20 9.13
CA GLU A 387 -6.09 -32.60 9.74
C GLU A 387 -6.05 -31.07 9.50
N PRO A 388 -5.53 -30.27 10.46
CA PRO A 388 -5.23 -28.86 10.25
C PRO A 388 -4.37 -28.64 9.01
N PHE A 389 -4.60 -27.54 8.30
CA PHE A 389 -3.87 -27.21 7.07
C PHE A 389 -2.70 -26.25 7.34
N TYR A 390 -2.93 -25.19 8.12
CA TYR A 390 -1.91 -24.16 8.35
C TYR A 390 -1.01 -24.50 9.54
N GLY A 391 -1.57 -25.06 10.62
CA GLY A 391 -0.83 -25.47 11.81
C GLY A 391 -0.23 -24.31 12.60
N LEU A 392 -0.83 -23.12 12.52
CA LEU A 392 -0.35 -21.92 13.21
C LEU A 392 -1.02 -21.75 14.56
N GLU A 393 -0.25 -21.30 15.55
CA GLU A 393 -0.77 -20.92 16.86
C GLU A 393 -1.34 -19.49 16.82
N PRO A 394 -2.21 -19.08 17.76
CA PRO A 394 -2.77 -17.73 17.79
C PRO A 394 -1.75 -16.59 17.94
N ASN A 395 -0.54 -16.90 18.40
CA ASN A 395 0.60 -15.99 18.56
C ASN A 395 1.72 -16.23 17.55
N SER A 396 1.51 -17.10 16.56
CA SER A 396 2.44 -17.28 15.44
C SER A 396 2.67 -15.97 14.70
N ARG A 397 3.86 -15.82 14.14
CA ARG A 397 4.19 -14.60 13.40
C ARG A 397 3.60 -14.66 12.00
N PRO A 398 3.09 -13.54 11.43
CA PRO A 398 2.47 -13.55 10.11
C PRO A 398 3.36 -14.08 8.98
N GLU A 399 4.68 -13.97 9.10
CA GLU A 399 5.66 -14.44 8.11
C GLU A 399 5.62 -15.96 7.95
N GLU A 400 5.10 -16.71 8.92
CA GLU A 400 4.90 -18.16 8.81
C GLU A 400 3.84 -18.50 7.74
N LEU A 401 3.00 -17.55 7.34
CA LEU A 401 2.05 -17.70 6.24
C LEU A 401 2.70 -17.59 4.86
N ILE A 402 3.96 -17.15 4.77
CA ILE A 402 4.66 -16.98 3.48
C ILE A 402 4.69 -18.31 2.71
N GLY A 403 4.25 -18.24 1.45
CA GLY A 403 4.08 -19.36 0.53
C GLY A 403 2.63 -19.86 0.43
N ASN A 404 1.74 -19.46 1.33
CA ASN A 404 0.32 -19.80 1.23
C ASN A 404 -0.38 -19.01 0.12
N LEU A 405 -1.48 -19.58 -0.36
CA LEU A 405 -2.24 -19.02 -1.46
C LEU A 405 -3.40 -18.15 -0.98
N LEU A 406 -3.61 -17.02 -1.64
CA LEU A 406 -4.70 -16.08 -1.43
C LEU A 406 -5.48 -15.88 -2.73
N ILE A 407 -6.75 -15.52 -2.62
CA ILE A 407 -7.57 -15.13 -3.77
C ILE A 407 -7.76 -13.62 -3.74
N CYS A 408 -7.15 -12.93 -4.70
CA CYS A 408 -7.37 -11.51 -4.94
C CYS A 408 -8.62 -11.33 -5.80
N LEU A 409 -9.56 -10.51 -5.34
CA LEU A 409 -10.82 -10.28 -6.04
C LEU A 409 -11.12 -8.78 -6.09
N SER A 410 -11.06 -8.21 -7.28
CA SER A 410 -11.37 -6.80 -7.50
C SER A 410 -12.86 -6.51 -7.32
N PRO A 411 -13.23 -5.31 -6.86
CA PRO A 411 -14.62 -4.88 -6.84
C PRO A 411 -15.29 -5.06 -8.21
N HIS A 412 -16.58 -5.39 -8.22
CA HIS A 412 -17.38 -5.55 -9.45
C HIS A 412 -16.96 -6.69 -10.39
N THR A 413 -16.01 -7.53 -9.98
CA THR A 413 -15.61 -8.74 -10.71
C THR A 413 -16.09 -10.00 -9.99
N SER A 414 -16.19 -11.11 -10.72
CA SER A 414 -16.56 -12.43 -10.19
C SER A 414 -15.46 -13.48 -10.35
N ALA A 415 -14.36 -13.15 -11.06
CA ALA A 415 -13.21 -14.02 -11.25
C ALA A 415 -12.08 -13.58 -10.31
N GLY A 416 -11.76 -14.42 -9.33
CA GLY A 416 -10.63 -14.20 -8.44
C GLY A 416 -9.32 -14.66 -9.07
N VAL A 417 -8.23 -13.94 -8.78
CA VAL A 417 -6.87 -14.32 -9.17
C VAL A 417 -6.22 -15.04 -8.01
N LEU A 418 -5.73 -16.25 -8.26
CA LEU A 418 -4.91 -16.98 -7.30
C LEU A 418 -3.56 -16.29 -7.19
N THR A 419 -3.13 -16.01 -5.97
CA THR A 419 -1.87 -15.34 -5.65
C THR A 419 -1.15 -16.08 -4.55
N ARG A 420 0.16 -15.92 -4.45
CA ARG A 420 0.99 -16.51 -3.41
C ARG A 420 1.57 -15.41 -2.53
N LEU A 421 1.37 -15.53 -1.23
CA LEU A 421 1.91 -14.58 -0.25
C LEU A 421 3.42 -14.73 -0.17
N ILE A 422 4.17 -13.65 -0.39
CA ILE A 422 5.64 -13.63 -0.28
C ILE A 422 6.18 -12.70 0.80
N GLY A 423 5.33 -11.82 1.36
CA GLY A 423 5.69 -10.88 2.42
C GLY A 423 4.49 -10.10 2.94
#